data_AF-A0A2W6SMG5-F1
#
_entry.id   AF-A0A2W6SMG5-F1
#
_cell.length_a   1.000
_cell.length_b   1.000
_cell.length_c   1.000
_cell.angle_alpha   90.00
_cell.angle_beta   90.00
_cell.angle_gamma   90.00
#
_symmetry.space_group_name_H-M   'P 1'
#
loop_
_entity.id
_entity.type
_entity.pdbx_description
1 polymer ?
#
loop_
_entity_poly.entity_id
_entity_poly.type
_entity_poly.pdbx_seq_one_letter_code
_entity_poly.pdbx_strand_id
1 'polypeptide(L)'
;YKNDKRNQKHIVESHSEYRYEKLQELLQENKRLNPEKMAAILRDKSGLKGEKIGYGNEKAINQLLAHHAVIFSPQKKLVWVSSNPYQLGEFVCYDLNEIFSDKRLKNGEFAKSELNIAKDPFVDSKEFKNYEEYKFASSEVNNAIDNKDVMLADDFLPHYQSLNSDFWLVYYQSGKYYFSKKEYSKAKIEFEKALTKEITTAPDKENVEKYLKKTLKKLR
;
A
#
# COMPACT_ATOMS: atom_id res chain seq x y z
N TYR A 1 -5.39 -0.37 29.09
CA TYR A 1 -4.85 -0.04 27.76
C TYR A 1 -5.24 1.35 27.24
N LYS A 2 -6.49 1.83 27.35
CA LYS A 2 -6.93 3.12 26.78
C LYS A 2 -6.18 4.38 27.29
N ASN A 3 -5.68 4.35 28.52
CA ASN A 3 -4.94 5.46 29.15
C ASN A 3 -3.41 5.30 29.12
N ASP A 4 -2.90 4.29 28.39
CA ASP A 4 -1.46 4.08 28.27
C ASP A 4 -0.85 5.12 27.32
N LYS A 5 0.16 5.87 27.80
CA LYS A 5 0.78 6.95 27.04
C LYS A 5 1.50 6.46 25.78
N ARG A 6 2.06 5.24 25.79
CA ARG A 6 2.71 4.67 24.60
C ARG A 6 1.67 4.28 23.57
N ASN A 7 0.55 3.71 24.00
CA ASN A 7 -0.58 3.39 23.12
C ASN A 7 -1.18 4.66 22.49
N GLN A 8 -1.39 5.72 23.27
CA GLN A 8 -1.89 7.00 22.76
C GLN A 8 -0.93 7.64 21.75
N LYS A 9 0.37 7.58 22.03
CA LYS A 9 1.41 8.03 21.09
C LYS A 9 1.38 7.21 19.79
N HIS A 10 1.30 5.88 19.87
CA HIS A 10 1.21 5.01 18.70
C HIS A 10 -0.06 5.23 17.87
N ILE A 11 -1.20 5.53 18.50
CA ILE A 11 -2.44 5.86 17.78
C ILE A 11 -2.23 7.11 16.92
N VAL A 12 -1.59 8.14 17.47
CA VAL A 12 -1.33 9.40 16.75
C VAL A 12 -0.25 9.26 15.67
N GLU A 13 0.79 8.47 15.96
CA GLU A 13 1.98 8.39 15.09
C GLU A 13 1.90 7.29 14.03
N SER A 14 0.93 6.37 14.09
CA SER A 14 0.86 5.23 13.15
C SER A 14 -0.31 5.29 12.18
N HIS A 15 -0.21 4.52 11.11
CA HIS A 15 -1.25 4.33 10.11
C HIS A 15 -2.38 3.37 10.57
N SER A 16 -2.28 2.80 11.78
CA SER A 16 -3.22 1.77 12.26
C SER A 16 -4.60 2.33 12.56
N GLU A 17 -4.68 3.51 13.18
CA GLU A 17 -5.96 4.17 13.44
C GLU A 17 -6.63 4.57 12.12
N TYR A 18 -5.87 5.14 11.19
CA TYR A 18 -6.36 5.49 9.87
C TYR A 18 -6.96 4.29 9.13
N ARG A 19 -6.26 3.14 9.12
CA ARG A 19 -6.78 1.91 8.50
C ARG A 19 -8.01 1.38 9.22
N TYR A 20 -8.09 1.54 10.54
CA TYR A 20 -9.28 1.17 11.31
C TYR A 20 -10.48 2.04 10.91
N GLU A 21 -10.32 3.36 10.83
CA GLU A 21 -11.34 4.28 10.34
C GLU A 21 -11.76 3.93 8.90
N LYS A 22 -10.80 3.65 8.02
CA LYS A 22 -11.08 3.22 6.64
C LYS A 22 -11.87 1.92 6.59
N LEU A 23 -11.54 0.96 7.44
CA LEU A 23 -12.32 -0.29 7.55
C LEU A 23 -13.76 0.01 8.01
N GLN A 24 -13.95 0.90 8.99
CA GLN A 24 -15.30 1.28 9.43
C GLN A 24 -16.11 1.93 8.31
N GLU A 25 -15.52 2.83 7.52
CA GLU A 25 -16.14 3.44 6.33
C GLU A 25 -16.64 2.35 5.36
N LEU A 26 -15.75 1.44 4.96
CA LEU A 26 -16.07 0.37 4.01
C LEU A 26 -17.15 -0.59 4.54
N LEU A 27 -17.15 -0.88 5.85
CA LEU A 27 -18.16 -1.72 6.50
C LEU A 27 -19.53 -1.04 6.55
N GLN A 28 -19.59 0.28 6.75
CA GLN A 28 -20.83 1.04 6.76
C GLN A 28 -21.47 1.11 5.36
N GLU A 29 -20.65 1.24 4.32
CA GLU A 29 -21.09 1.16 2.92
C GLU A 29 -21.61 -0.25 2.57
N ASN A 30 -21.05 -1.29 3.20
CA ASN A 30 -21.35 -2.70 2.94
C ASN A 30 -22.16 -3.37 4.08
N LYS A 31 -23.37 -2.85 4.37
CA LYS A 31 -24.24 -3.31 5.48
C LYS A 31 -24.50 -4.83 5.57
N ARG A 32 -24.41 -5.55 4.44
CA ARG A 32 -24.47 -7.02 4.40
C ARG A 32 -23.24 -7.55 3.68
N LEU A 33 -22.37 -8.20 4.44
CA LEU A 33 -21.14 -8.79 3.96
C LEU A 33 -21.39 -10.19 3.38
N ASN A 34 -20.70 -10.47 2.27
CA ASN A 34 -20.52 -11.78 1.69
C ASN A 34 -19.02 -11.95 1.35
N PRO A 35 -18.56 -13.15 0.95
CA PRO A 35 -17.16 -13.37 0.64
C PRO A 35 -16.62 -12.40 -0.42
N GLU A 36 -17.40 -12.08 -1.46
CA GLU A 36 -17.00 -11.19 -2.55
C GLU A 36 -16.77 -9.76 -2.06
N LYS A 37 -17.68 -9.24 -1.22
CA LYS A 37 -17.52 -7.91 -0.59
C LYS A 37 -16.35 -7.89 0.38
N MET A 38 -16.13 -8.96 1.12
CA MET A 38 -14.96 -9.05 2.01
C MET A 38 -13.66 -9.04 1.22
N ALA A 39 -13.60 -9.77 0.10
CA ALA A 39 -12.46 -9.72 -0.81
C ALA A 39 -12.26 -8.29 -1.37
N ALA A 40 -13.33 -7.59 -1.74
CA ALA A 40 -13.24 -6.21 -2.20
C ALA A 40 -12.68 -5.26 -1.12
N ILE A 41 -13.14 -5.38 0.13
CA ILE A 41 -12.62 -4.60 1.27
C ILE A 41 -11.12 -4.89 1.47
N LEU A 42 -10.74 -6.17 1.50
CA LEU A 42 -9.35 -6.58 1.68
C LEU A 42 -8.45 -6.09 0.54
N ARG A 43 -8.99 -5.94 -0.67
CA ARG A 43 -8.27 -5.45 -1.86
C ARG A 43 -8.28 -3.93 -2.02
N ASP A 44 -8.97 -3.19 -1.15
CA ASP A 44 -9.11 -1.73 -1.26
C ASP A 44 -7.76 -1.01 -1.06
N LYS A 45 -7.42 -0.17 -2.03
CA LYS A 45 -6.13 0.55 -2.12
C LYS A 45 -6.29 2.05 -1.86
N SER A 46 -7.50 2.49 -1.51
CA SER A 46 -7.84 3.91 -1.36
C SER A 46 -7.60 4.42 0.06
N GLY A 47 -7.49 5.74 0.19
CA GLY A 47 -7.58 6.43 1.48
C GLY A 47 -9.02 6.58 1.95
N LEU A 48 -9.20 7.24 3.09
CA LEU A 48 -10.51 7.67 3.58
C LEU A 48 -11.26 8.43 2.49
N LYS A 49 -12.58 8.25 2.42
CA LYS A 49 -13.48 8.87 1.44
C LYS A 49 -13.09 8.59 -0.02
N GLY A 50 -12.37 7.50 -0.27
CA GLY A 50 -11.94 7.10 -1.60
C GLY A 50 -10.78 7.94 -2.17
N GLU A 51 -10.04 8.67 -1.31
CA GLU A 51 -8.91 9.48 -1.77
C GLU A 51 -7.81 8.64 -2.44
N LYS A 52 -7.18 9.21 -3.46
CA LYS A 52 -6.01 8.63 -4.11
C LYS A 52 -4.76 9.00 -3.31
N ILE A 53 -4.23 8.04 -2.56
CA ILE A 53 -3.09 8.24 -1.65
C ILE A 53 -1.78 7.62 -2.18
N GLY A 54 -1.81 7.11 -3.40
CA GLY A 54 -0.71 6.38 -4.04
C GLY A 54 -0.62 4.92 -3.61
N TYR A 55 -0.09 4.08 -4.51
CA TYR A 55 0.07 2.65 -4.24
C TYR A 55 1.30 2.40 -3.36
N GLY A 56 1.18 1.50 -2.38
CA GLY A 56 2.23 1.31 -1.36
C GLY A 56 2.03 2.10 -0.07
N ASN A 57 1.02 2.99 -0.02
CA ASN A 57 0.73 3.79 1.17
C ASN A 57 0.13 2.93 2.29
N GLU A 58 0.77 2.93 3.47
CA GLU A 58 0.38 2.10 4.61
C GLU A 58 -0.96 2.50 5.24
N LYS A 59 -1.55 3.60 4.80
CA LYS A 59 -2.91 4.02 5.17
C LYS A 59 -4.02 3.27 4.41
N ALA A 60 -3.72 2.62 3.29
CA ALA A 60 -4.68 1.76 2.59
C ALA A 60 -4.86 0.41 3.32
N ILE A 61 -6.03 -0.23 3.16
CA ILE A 61 -6.23 -1.61 3.63
C ILE A 61 -5.27 -2.55 2.91
N ASN A 62 -5.22 -2.43 1.58
CA ASN A 62 -4.26 -3.10 0.71
C ASN A 62 -3.14 -2.14 0.29
N GLN A 63 -2.08 -2.10 1.08
CA GLN A 63 -0.87 -1.36 0.71
C GLN A 63 0.00 -2.06 -0.36
N LEU A 64 -0.48 -3.15 -1.00
CA LEU A 64 0.29 -3.95 -1.97
C LEU A 64 1.62 -4.50 -1.40
N LEU A 65 1.61 -4.85 -0.11
CA LEU A 65 2.72 -5.51 0.57
C LEU A 65 2.29 -6.85 1.20
N ALA A 66 1.04 -6.97 1.62
CA ALA A 66 0.52 -8.19 2.23
C ALA A 66 0.53 -9.33 1.19
N HIS A 67 1.17 -10.44 1.57
CA HIS A 67 1.29 -11.61 0.68
C HIS A 67 0.01 -12.43 0.60
N HIS A 68 -0.77 -12.48 1.69
CA HIS A 68 -1.95 -13.34 1.79
C HIS A 68 -3.08 -12.67 2.55
N ALA A 69 -4.30 -13.02 2.16
CA ALA A 69 -5.52 -12.70 2.87
C ALA A 69 -6.39 -13.95 2.97
N VAL A 70 -7.13 -14.07 4.08
CA VAL A 70 -8.01 -15.20 4.35
C VAL A 70 -9.38 -14.68 4.73
N ILE A 71 -10.41 -15.23 4.10
CA ILE A 71 -11.81 -14.97 4.44
C ILE A 71 -12.36 -16.25 5.04
N PHE A 72 -12.94 -16.15 6.24
CA PHE A 72 -13.57 -17.29 6.88
C PHE A 72 -15.08 -17.05 7.02
N SER A 73 -15.88 -18.03 6.60
CA SER A 73 -17.31 -18.11 6.90
C SER A 73 -17.53 -19.25 7.89
N PRO A 74 -17.50 -18.99 9.22
CA PRO A 74 -17.44 -20.04 10.23
C PRO A 74 -18.71 -20.90 10.24
N GLN A 75 -19.88 -20.29 10.09
CA GLN A 75 -21.16 -21.01 10.09
C GLN A 75 -21.27 -21.99 8.93
N LYS A 76 -20.74 -21.62 7.76
CA LYS A 76 -20.69 -22.49 6.57
C LYS A 76 -19.49 -23.43 6.56
N LYS A 77 -18.48 -23.15 7.40
CA LYS A 77 -17.16 -23.77 7.41
C LYS A 77 -16.46 -23.69 6.04
N LEU A 78 -16.58 -22.54 5.39
CA LEU A 78 -15.89 -22.23 4.13
C LEU A 78 -14.75 -21.26 4.39
N VAL A 79 -13.58 -21.53 3.82
CA VAL A 79 -12.38 -20.68 3.92
C VAL A 79 -11.94 -20.29 2.52
N TRP A 80 -11.65 -19.02 2.29
CA TRP A 80 -11.02 -18.57 1.05
C TRP A 80 -9.61 -18.07 1.34
N VAL A 81 -8.63 -18.49 0.55
CA VAL A 81 -7.23 -18.06 0.66
C VAL A 81 -6.80 -17.39 -0.64
N SER A 82 -6.25 -16.18 -0.57
CA SER A 82 -5.78 -15.46 -1.74
C SER A 82 -4.52 -16.11 -2.35
N SER A 83 -4.49 -16.20 -3.67
CA SER A 83 -3.32 -16.56 -4.46
C SER A 83 -2.54 -15.31 -4.92
N ASN A 84 -1.36 -15.54 -5.48
CA ASN A 84 -0.52 -14.47 -6.04
C ASN A 84 -1.18 -13.75 -7.23
N PRO A 85 -0.83 -12.48 -7.49
CA PRO A 85 0.10 -11.64 -6.73
C PRO A 85 -0.58 -10.97 -5.53
N TYR A 86 0.13 -10.89 -4.39
CA TYR A 86 -0.39 -10.31 -3.15
C TYR A 86 -1.74 -10.94 -2.74
N GLN A 87 -2.67 -10.13 -2.27
CA GLN A 87 -4.07 -10.50 -2.06
C GLN A 87 -4.99 -10.22 -3.29
N LEU A 88 -4.39 -9.93 -4.45
CA LEU A 88 -5.10 -9.58 -5.67
C LEU A 88 -5.39 -10.79 -6.56
N GLY A 89 -4.67 -11.90 -6.38
CA GLY A 89 -4.97 -13.14 -7.09
C GLY A 89 -6.34 -13.72 -6.72
N GLU A 90 -6.69 -14.81 -7.38
CA GLU A 90 -7.92 -15.55 -7.09
C GLU A 90 -7.94 -15.97 -5.61
N PHE A 91 -9.09 -15.83 -4.96
CA PHE A 91 -9.34 -16.44 -3.66
C PHE A 91 -9.90 -17.84 -3.87
N VAL A 92 -9.08 -18.84 -3.55
CA VAL A 92 -9.43 -20.26 -3.67
C VAL A 92 -10.26 -20.67 -2.47
N CYS A 93 -11.45 -21.21 -2.71
CA CYS A 93 -12.36 -21.65 -1.65
C CYS A 93 -12.05 -23.09 -1.21
N TYR A 94 -12.09 -23.34 0.08
CA TYR A 94 -11.92 -24.64 0.73
C TYR A 94 -13.13 -24.93 1.61
N ASP A 95 -13.74 -26.09 1.42
CA ASP A 95 -14.85 -26.55 2.27
C ASP A 95 -14.32 -27.44 3.39
N LEU A 96 -14.33 -26.90 4.61
CA LEU A 96 -13.87 -27.63 5.79
C LEU A 96 -14.79 -28.80 6.14
N ASN A 97 -16.07 -28.79 5.74
CA ASN A 97 -16.94 -29.95 5.92
C ASN A 97 -16.42 -31.14 5.10
N GLU A 98 -15.94 -30.90 3.89
CA GLU A 98 -15.38 -31.96 3.04
C GLU A 98 -13.98 -32.36 3.50
N ILE A 99 -13.11 -31.39 3.79
CA ILE A 99 -11.73 -31.63 4.22
C ILE A 99 -11.68 -32.49 5.49
N PHE A 100 -12.56 -32.22 6.45
CA PHE A 100 -12.62 -32.97 7.72
C PHE A 100 -13.61 -34.16 7.68
N SER A 101 -14.12 -34.54 6.50
CA SER A 101 -14.96 -35.73 6.35
C SER A 101 -14.17 -36.96 5.90
N ASP A 102 -14.76 -38.14 6.04
CA ASP A 102 -14.21 -39.40 5.52
C ASP A 102 -14.13 -39.46 3.99
N LYS A 103 -14.72 -38.48 3.28
CA LYS A 103 -14.65 -38.36 1.80
C LYS A 103 -13.27 -37.92 1.31
N ARG A 104 -12.38 -37.47 2.21
CA ARG A 104 -11.03 -36.97 1.94
C ARG A 104 -10.16 -37.88 1.05
N LEU A 105 -10.42 -39.19 1.05
CA LEU A 105 -9.54 -40.21 0.46
C LEU A 105 -9.77 -40.48 -1.04
N LYS A 106 -10.76 -39.86 -1.69
CA LYS A 106 -11.19 -40.33 -3.02
C LYS A 106 -10.56 -39.59 -4.22
N ASN A 107 -10.39 -38.27 -4.16
CA ASN A 107 -10.06 -37.49 -5.37
C ASN A 107 -8.93 -36.46 -5.22
N GLY A 108 -8.39 -36.21 -4.01
CA GLY A 108 -7.26 -35.30 -3.78
C GLY A 108 -7.52 -33.79 -4.00
N GLU A 109 -8.67 -33.40 -4.58
CA GLU A 109 -9.09 -32.02 -4.75
C GLU A 109 -9.83 -31.51 -3.50
N PHE A 110 -9.29 -30.44 -2.88
CA PHE A 110 -9.86 -29.81 -1.68
C PHE A 110 -10.51 -28.45 -1.95
N ALA A 111 -10.26 -27.90 -3.14
CA ALA A 111 -10.76 -26.59 -3.53
C ALA A 111 -12.15 -26.69 -4.16
N LYS A 112 -13.05 -25.79 -3.78
CA LYS A 112 -14.37 -25.59 -4.39
C LYS A 112 -14.28 -24.50 -5.44
N SER A 113 -13.81 -24.86 -6.63
CA SER A 113 -13.56 -23.92 -7.73
C SER A 113 -14.79 -23.06 -8.09
N GLU A 114 -16.00 -23.62 -7.96
CA GLU A 114 -17.27 -22.95 -8.20
C GLU A 114 -17.59 -21.83 -7.19
N LEU A 115 -16.91 -21.83 -6.04
CA LEU A 115 -17.01 -20.81 -5.00
C LEU A 115 -15.79 -19.87 -4.98
N ASN A 116 -14.84 -20.01 -5.90
CA ASN A 116 -13.69 -19.12 -5.96
C ASN A 116 -14.13 -17.68 -6.23
N ILE A 117 -13.39 -16.72 -5.67
CA ILE A 117 -13.56 -15.31 -6.00
C ILE A 117 -12.46 -14.93 -6.98
N ALA A 118 -12.85 -14.50 -8.18
CA ALA A 118 -11.93 -14.18 -9.27
C ALA A 118 -10.84 -13.19 -8.84
N LYS A 119 -9.69 -13.25 -9.53
CA LYS A 119 -8.60 -12.28 -9.38
C LYS A 119 -9.12 -10.85 -9.59
N ASP A 120 -8.51 -9.90 -8.89
CA ASP A 120 -8.82 -8.48 -9.03
C ASP A 120 -8.39 -8.01 -10.44
N PRO A 121 -9.29 -7.37 -11.23
CA PRO A 121 -8.94 -6.81 -12.54
C PRO A 121 -7.77 -5.81 -12.51
N PHE A 122 -7.51 -5.19 -11.35
CA PHE A 122 -6.36 -4.31 -11.14
C PHE A 122 -5.03 -4.97 -11.51
N VAL A 123 -4.88 -6.29 -11.33
CA VAL A 123 -3.63 -7.02 -11.67
C VAL A 123 -3.26 -6.85 -13.15
N ASP A 124 -4.24 -6.71 -14.04
CA ASP A 124 -4.00 -6.59 -15.47
C ASP A 124 -3.93 -5.11 -15.93
N SER A 125 -4.05 -4.15 -15.01
CA SER A 125 -4.14 -2.73 -15.31
C SER A 125 -2.78 -2.07 -15.55
N LYS A 126 -2.79 -0.88 -16.18
CA LYS A 126 -1.56 -0.08 -16.38
C LYS A 126 -1.02 0.43 -15.04
N GLU A 127 -1.90 0.74 -14.11
CA GLU A 127 -1.56 1.20 -12.77
C GLU A 127 -0.78 0.14 -11.97
N PHE A 128 -1.16 -1.14 -12.07
CA PHE A 128 -0.40 -2.20 -11.43
C PHE A 128 0.99 -2.37 -12.05
N LYS A 129 1.09 -2.33 -13.38
CA LYS A 129 2.39 -2.35 -14.09
C LYS A 129 3.28 -1.17 -13.67
N ASN A 130 2.69 0.03 -13.59
CA ASN A 130 3.41 1.22 -13.13
C ASN A 130 3.87 1.08 -11.67
N TYR A 131 3.05 0.50 -10.80
CA TYR A 131 3.43 0.21 -9.41
C TYR A 131 4.60 -0.77 -9.33
N GLU A 132 4.61 -1.82 -10.16
CA GLU A 132 5.73 -2.76 -10.21
C GLU A 132 7.01 -2.09 -10.67
N GLU A 133 6.95 -1.31 -11.74
CA GLU A 133 8.07 -0.51 -12.25
C GLU A 133 8.57 0.52 -11.21
N TYR A 134 7.65 1.17 -10.50
CA TYR A 134 7.96 2.09 -9.41
C TYR A 134 8.84 1.44 -8.34
N LYS A 135 8.59 0.18 -7.96
CA LYS A 135 9.42 -0.52 -6.95
C LYS A 135 10.87 -0.66 -7.42
N PHE A 136 11.09 -0.99 -8.69
CA PHE A 136 12.44 -1.09 -9.26
C PHE A 136 13.10 0.29 -9.34
N ALA A 137 12.41 1.28 -9.92
CA ALA A 137 12.93 2.64 -10.01
C ALA A 137 13.22 3.27 -8.64
N SER A 138 12.41 2.98 -7.62
CA SER A 138 12.65 3.46 -6.24
C SER A 138 13.98 2.94 -5.67
N SER A 139 14.37 1.72 -6.03
CA SER A 139 15.66 1.15 -5.63
C SER A 139 16.83 1.89 -6.29
N GLU A 140 16.69 2.28 -7.56
CA GLU A 140 17.69 3.08 -8.28
C GLU A 140 17.81 4.50 -7.71
N VAL A 141 16.68 5.16 -7.41
CA VAL A 141 16.69 6.47 -6.75
C VAL A 141 17.37 6.39 -5.38
N ASN A 142 17.05 5.38 -4.57
CA ASN A 142 17.68 5.21 -3.26
C ASN A 142 19.20 4.97 -3.38
N ASN A 143 19.64 4.15 -4.33
CA ASN A 143 21.07 3.98 -4.60
C ASN A 143 21.73 5.32 -4.97
N ALA A 144 21.11 6.12 -5.85
CA ALA A 144 21.66 7.41 -6.26
C ALA A 144 21.62 8.50 -5.16
N ILE A 145 20.74 8.34 -4.16
CA ILE A 145 20.74 9.15 -2.92
C ILE A 145 21.93 8.79 -2.04
N ASP A 146 22.17 7.49 -1.83
CA ASP A 146 23.22 6.99 -0.94
C ASP A 146 24.62 7.13 -1.57
N ASN A 147 24.72 7.00 -2.90
CA ASN A 147 25.94 7.16 -3.66
C ASN A 147 25.94 8.47 -4.46
N LYS A 148 26.68 9.47 -3.96
CA LYS A 148 26.70 10.83 -4.55
C LYS A 148 27.31 10.91 -5.94
N ASP A 149 28.04 9.90 -6.39
CA ASP A 149 28.66 9.88 -7.72
C ASP A 149 27.71 9.34 -8.81
N VAL A 150 26.65 8.64 -8.42
CA VAL A 150 25.64 8.11 -9.36
C VAL A 150 24.71 9.24 -9.80
N MET A 151 24.73 9.59 -11.09
CA MET A 151 23.80 10.57 -11.67
C MET A 151 22.68 9.85 -12.42
N LEU A 152 21.44 10.23 -12.13
CA LEU A 152 20.28 9.80 -12.89
C LEU A 152 20.14 10.67 -14.15
N ALA A 153 19.58 10.11 -15.21
CA ALA A 153 19.21 10.88 -16.40
C ALA A 153 18.16 11.95 -16.05
N ASP A 154 18.14 13.05 -16.80
CA ASP A 154 17.27 14.21 -16.52
C ASP A 154 15.76 13.86 -16.53
N ASP A 155 15.37 12.89 -17.36
CA ASP A 155 13.99 12.39 -17.49
C ASP A 155 13.62 11.28 -16.50
N PHE A 156 14.60 10.74 -15.76
CA PHE A 156 14.39 9.60 -14.87
C PHE A 156 13.46 9.95 -13.70
N LEU A 157 13.68 11.06 -13.00
CA LEU A 157 12.84 11.45 -11.86
C LEU A 157 11.41 11.85 -12.28
N PRO A 158 11.20 12.61 -13.37
CA PRO A 158 9.86 12.81 -13.92
C PRO A 158 9.13 11.50 -14.24
N HIS A 159 9.80 10.55 -14.89
CA HIS A 159 9.24 9.22 -15.15
C HIS A 159 8.90 8.49 -13.86
N TYR A 160 9.85 8.42 -12.92
CA TYR A 160 9.69 7.81 -11.59
C TYR A 160 8.47 8.36 -10.84
N GLN A 161 8.27 9.68 -10.84
CA GLN A 161 7.12 10.31 -10.21
C GLN A 161 5.80 9.96 -10.93
N SER A 162 5.82 9.84 -12.26
CA SER A 162 4.63 9.49 -13.05
C SER A 162 4.14 8.07 -12.79
N LEU A 163 5.03 7.15 -12.39
CA LEU A 163 4.68 5.77 -12.08
C LEU A 163 3.75 5.66 -10.85
N ASN A 164 3.81 6.62 -9.92
CA ASN A 164 3.00 6.62 -8.70
C ASN A 164 2.75 8.05 -8.18
N SER A 165 2.12 8.89 -9.00
CA SER A 165 2.02 10.35 -8.79
C SER A 165 1.24 10.80 -7.56
N ASP A 166 0.46 9.92 -6.94
CA ASP A 166 -0.26 10.23 -5.70
C ASP A 166 0.50 9.81 -4.45
N PHE A 167 1.59 9.05 -4.60
CA PHE A 167 2.38 8.61 -3.48
C PHE A 167 3.37 9.68 -3.05
N TRP A 168 3.33 10.10 -1.79
CA TRP A 168 4.23 11.14 -1.27
C TRP A 168 5.71 10.76 -1.39
N LEU A 169 6.02 9.45 -1.35
CA LEU A 169 7.38 8.92 -1.28
C LEU A 169 8.19 9.19 -2.55
N VAL A 170 7.57 9.20 -3.76
CA VAL A 170 8.29 9.51 -5.01
C VAL A 170 8.87 10.92 -5.00
N TYR A 171 8.14 11.88 -4.42
CA TYR A 171 8.58 13.27 -4.28
C TYR A 171 9.60 13.41 -3.16
N TYR A 172 9.38 12.75 -2.01
CA TYR A 172 10.34 12.78 -0.91
C TYR A 172 11.72 12.25 -1.33
N GLN A 173 11.76 11.13 -2.04
CA GLN A 173 13.02 10.56 -2.55
C GLN A 173 13.64 11.43 -3.64
N SER A 174 12.85 11.96 -4.58
CA SER A 174 13.34 12.95 -5.57
C SER A 174 13.97 14.17 -4.89
N GLY A 175 13.33 14.69 -3.85
CA GLY A 175 13.85 15.80 -3.05
C GLY A 175 15.15 15.45 -2.33
N LYS A 176 15.25 14.24 -1.75
CA LYS A 176 16.49 13.75 -1.13
C LYS A 176 17.62 13.60 -2.16
N TYR A 177 17.31 13.12 -3.36
CA TYR A 177 18.28 13.02 -4.45
C TYR A 177 18.83 14.39 -4.82
N TYR A 178 17.96 15.35 -5.16
CA TYR A 178 18.41 16.71 -5.49
C TYR A 178 19.17 17.36 -4.32
N PHE A 179 18.74 17.12 -3.08
CA PHE A 179 19.45 17.60 -1.90
C PHE A 179 20.87 17.02 -1.79
N SER A 180 21.06 15.73 -2.11
CA SER A 180 22.38 15.07 -2.10
C SER A 180 23.31 15.63 -3.17
N LYS A 181 22.75 16.03 -4.33
CA LYS A 181 23.45 16.71 -5.43
C LYS A 181 23.64 18.22 -5.23
N LYS A 182 23.18 18.77 -4.10
CA LYS A 182 23.19 20.22 -3.77
C LYS A 182 22.32 21.07 -4.72
N GLU A 183 21.40 20.46 -5.46
CA GLU A 183 20.40 21.13 -6.29
C GLU A 183 19.22 21.60 -5.43
N TYR A 184 19.50 22.51 -4.48
CA TYR A 184 18.55 22.87 -3.42
C TYR A 184 17.25 23.50 -3.94
N SER A 185 17.28 24.21 -5.07
CA SER A 185 16.07 24.78 -5.67
C SER A 185 15.10 23.70 -6.13
N LYS A 186 15.60 22.64 -6.79
CA LYS A 186 14.79 21.48 -7.19
C LYS A 186 14.33 20.68 -5.98
N ALA A 187 15.22 20.44 -5.02
CA ALA A 187 14.88 19.73 -3.78
C ALA A 187 13.72 20.40 -3.01
N LYS A 188 13.69 21.73 -2.97
CA LYS A 188 12.61 22.49 -2.33
C LYS A 188 11.25 22.16 -2.96
N ILE A 189 11.16 22.22 -4.29
CA ILE A 189 9.92 21.95 -5.05
C ILE A 189 9.41 20.53 -4.73
N GLU A 190 10.30 19.55 -4.70
CA GLU A 190 9.95 18.17 -4.42
C GLU A 190 9.44 17.96 -2.98
N PHE A 191 10.11 18.55 -1.98
CA PHE A 191 9.64 18.44 -0.59
C PHE A 191 8.32 19.17 -0.37
N GLU A 192 8.12 20.34 -1.00
CA GLU A 192 6.83 21.04 -0.99
C GLU A 192 5.74 20.17 -1.62
N LYS A 193 6.03 19.51 -2.75
CA LYS A 193 5.10 18.59 -3.41
C LYS A 193 4.76 17.38 -2.54
N ALA A 194 5.75 16.77 -1.89
CA ALA A 194 5.54 15.66 -0.96
C ALA A 194 4.57 16.06 0.18
N LEU A 195 4.70 17.28 0.72
CA LEU A 195 3.81 17.79 1.78
C LEU A 195 2.36 18.04 1.34
N THR A 196 2.09 18.09 0.02
CA THR A 196 0.72 18.15 -0.51
C THR A 196 0.05 16.78 -0.66
N LYS A 197 0.79 15.69 -0.49
CA LYS A 197 0.30 14.32 -0.63
C LYS A 197 -0.01 13.71 0.73
N GLU A 198 -0.74 12.60 0.71
CA GLU A 198 -1.11 11.88 1.93
C GLU A 198 0.11 11.14 2.51
N ILE A 199 0.82 11.77 3.45
CA ILE A 199 1.97 11.17 4.14
C ILE A 199 1.49 10.16 5.18
N THR A 200 2.16 9.02 5.24
CA THR A 200 1.74 7.80 5.94
C THR A 200 1.74 7.93 7.46
N THR A 201 2.71 8.64 8.02
CA THR A 201 2.86 8.81 9.47
C THR A 201 3.24 10.24 9.85
N ALA A 202 2.95 10.64 11.09
CA ALA A 202 3.40 11.93 11.61
C ALA A 202 4.94 12.07 11.60
N PRO A 203 5.73 11.06 12.02
CA PRO A 203 7.19 11.10 11.89
C PRO A 203 7.69 11.26 10.45
N ASP A 204 7.05 10.64 9.46
CA ASP A 204 7.41 10.81 8.06
C ASP A 204 7.16 12.24 7.60
N LYS A 205 6.03 12.84 7.99
CA LYS A 205 5.72 14.24 7.68
C LYS A 205 6.75 15.18 8.32
N GLU A 206 7.08 14.98 9.59
CA GLU A 206 8.13 15.75 10.27
C GLU A 206 9.49 15.61 9.58
N ASN A 207 9.81 14.42 9.04
CA ASN A 207 11.04 14.20 8.29
C ASN A 207 11.05 14.99 6.97
N VAL A 208 9.94 15.03 6.22
CA VAL A 208 9.82 15.86 5.01
C VAL A 208 9.99 17.34 5.35
N GLU A 209 9.30 17.84 6.38
CA GLU A 209 9.40 19.24 6.86
C GLU A 209 10.83 19.58 7.31
N LYS A 210 11.50 18.65 8.00
CA LYS A 210 12.90 18.80 8.41
C LYS A 210 13.84 18.92 7.22
N TYR A 211 13.65 18.13 6.17
CA TYR A 211 14.43 18.25 4.94
C TYR A 211 14.15 19.58 4.23
N LEU A 212 12.89 19.98 4.08
CA LEU A 212 12.53 21.28 3.52
C LEU A 212 13.21 22.43 4.27
N LYS A 213 13.17 22.43 5.61
CA LYS A 213 13.85 23.43 6.44
C LYS A 213 15.37 23.46 6.22
N LYS A 214 16.02 22.30 6.07
CA LYS A 214 17.45 22.21 5.73
C LYS A 214 17.72 22.80 4.35
N THR A 215 16.89 22.49 3.36
CA THR A 215 16.99 23.02 2.00
C THR A 215 16.88 24.54 1.98
N LEU A 216 15.89 25.11 2.68
CA LEU A 216 15.71 26.56 2.77
C LEU A 216 16.91 27.27 3.43
N LYS A 217 17.58 26.64 4.39
CA LYS A 217 18.82 27.19 4.98
C LYS A 217 20.00 27.18 4.02
N LYS A 218 20.03 26.27 3.04
CA LYS A 218 21.08 26.16 2.03
C LYS A 218 20.89 27.10 0.82
N LEU A 219 19.68 27.62 0.66
CA LEU A 219 19.31 28.61 -0.37
C LEU A 219 19.49 30.07 0.10
N ARG A 220 19.75 30.26 1.39
CA ARG A 220 20.14 31.57 1.96
C ARG A 220 21.64 31.74 1.84
#